data_AF-B1WXG2-F1
#
_entry.id   AF-B1WXG2-F1
#
_cell.length_a   1.000
_cell.length_b   1.000
_cell.length_c   1.000
_cell.angle_alpha   90.00
_cell.angle_beta   90.00
_cell.angle_gamma   90.00
#
_symmetry.space_group_name_H-M   'P 1'
#
loop_
_entity.id
_entity.type
_entity.pdbx_description
1 polymer ?
#
loop_
_entity_poly.entity_id
_entity_poly.type
_entity_poly.pdbx_seq_one_letter_code
_entity_poly.pdbx_strand_id
1 'polypeptide(L)'
;MIFRILRKQLSYRQVAVIIGRLLIIEFVLLGFGILAISKHYYTYEHHSFSQLQSIEHTKVFPTLPLALSYAITNNQTAQINDILNADYGLWKLVITDPEGKKVITYSQKNLEQEIGFIDNRLPENLNSYSYHLLINPSSPNAQDYYFGDNQSLNKLDEFINSKMLLGRVYYIGNISYNFQQELLQWLGNPFANNSRFPIYNLTILLFIIGGLFIWSFSEFFLAYRLLTHREKEQLSQRLKLEKELVKQEIEKRQIADQNQEIFKNKQIQLQKEITILQNNLKEKIAQNSRLIEEREKEQEKLEELENSQTQKIKNLQTIIEEYEKEILILEVWQDKSQELEEIKQEKNNLLVELSEYENLERESKKQIKSLRHKIELLMNQKQEAEQKINDLQEVQLSNKTSIQEREEMIQQEFERQINLVKLESEYAFEEAQNIEQEKEKILLQNKAIREQLNSEIEKNKYLEFALESYKKEKDEITQELTINNNSNYPSIPTSYLTNISSRKAIKAFQKLGFEKDRHNGDHFILKKTETNTITVPIPHPRQELNPLTLKNILIQTNTCLEDFLDNL
;
A
#
# COMPACT_ATOMS: atom_id res chain seq x y z
N MET A 1 23.55 48.72 -17.87
CA MET A 1 22.45 48.00 -17.20
C MET A 1 21.48 47.36 -18.20
N ILE A 2 20.87 48.13 -19.09
CA ILE A 2 19.84 47.73 -20.09
C ILE A 2 20.13 46.37 -20.78
N PHE A 3 21.30 46.18 -21.40
CA PHE A 3 21.67 44.91 -22.06
C PHE A 3 21.61 43.66 -21.15
N ARG A 4 21.79 43.80 -19.83
CA ARG A 4 21.70 42.68 -18.87
C ARG A 4 20.25 42.25 -18.60
N ILE A 5 19.29 43.16 -18.77
CA ILE A 5 17.85 42.89 -18.69
C ILE A 5 17.38 42.24 -20.00
N LEU A 6 17.82 42.77 -21.15
CA LEU A 6 17.47 42.23 -22.47
C LEU A 6 17.95 40.79 -22.71
N ARG A 7 19.11 40.40 -22.15
CA ARG A 7 19.79 39.12 -22.47
C ARG A 7 19.03 37.85 -22.08
N LYS A 8 17.98 37.89 -21.25
CA LYS A 8 17.37 36.67 -20.68
C LYS A 8 16.12 36.11 -21.35
N GLN A 9 15.36 36.87 -22.15
CA GLN A 9 14.07 36.39 -22.71
C GLN A 9 13.67 36.95 -24.09
N LEU A 10 14.48 37.76 -24.78
CA LEU A 10 14.05 38.32 -26.07
C LEU A 10 14.18 37.32 -27.23
N SER A 11 13.10 37.17 -27.99
CA SER A 11 13.08 36.48 -29.29
C SER A 11 13.91 37.25 -30.32
N TYR A 12 14.52 36.55 -31.29
CA TYR A 12 15.18 37.16 -32.46
C TYR A 12 14.31 38.21 -33.15
N ARG A 13 12.98 38.01 -33.24
CA ARG A 13 12.04 39.00 -33.80
C ARG A 13 11.97 40.29 -32.98
N GLN A 14 12.07 40.20 -31.65
CA GLN A 14 12.05 41.36 -30.76
C GLN A 14 13.37 42.13 -30.81
N VAL A 15 14.51 41.42 -30.89
CA VAL A 15 15.83 42.04 -31.10
C VAL A 15 15.87 42.79 -32.44
N ALA A 16 15.36 42.19 -33.52
CA ALA A 16 15.27 42.83 -34.84
C ALA A 16 14.41 44.11 -34.82
N VAL A 17 13.27 44.11 -34.12
CA VAL A 17 12.41 45.31 -33.97
C VAL A 17 13.13 46.42 -33.19
N ILE A 18 13.84 46.09 -32.11
CA ILE A 18 14.57 47.06 -31.29
C ILE A 18 15.72 47.72 -32.08
N ILE A 19 16.47 46.93 -32.86
CA ILE A 19 17.54 47.44 -33.73
C ILE A 19 16.94 48.24 -34.90
N GLY A 20 15.83 47.78 -35.49
CA GLY A 20 15.13 48.51 -36.55
C GLY A 20 14.65 49.90 -36.09
N ARG A 21 14.15 50.01 -34.85
CA ARG A 21 13.79 51.32 -34.27
C ARG A 21 15.00 52.24 -34.07
N LEU A 22 16.14 51.71 -33.63
CA LEU A 22 17.38 52.51 -33.55
C LEU A 22 17.76 53.05 -34.93
N LEU A 23 17.83 52.18 -35.95
CA LEU A 23 18.23 52.59 -37.30
C LEU A 23 17.31 53.66 -37.90
N ILE A 24 16.00 53.61 -37.64
CA ILE A 24 15.05 54.63 -38.09
C ILE A 24 15.28 55.96 -37.35
N ILE A 25 15.50 55.94 -36.04
CA ILE A 25 15.77 57.14 -35.22
C ILE A 25 17.08 57.82 -35.67
N GLU A 26 18.16 57.04 -35.81
CA GLU A 26 19.45 57.55 -36.26
C GLU A 26 19.38 58.10 -37.69
N PHE A 27 18.72 57.42 -38.63
CA PHE A 27 18.57 57.90 -40.01
C PHE A 27 17.88 59.27 -40.09
N VAL A 28 16.80 59.46 -39.31
CA VAL A 28 16.07 60.74 -39.25
C VAL A 28 16.94 61.84 -38.62
N LEU A 29 17.65 61.53 -37.53
CA LEU A 29 18.49 62.51 -36.82
C LEU A 29 19.76 62.88 -37.57
N LEU A 30 20.38 61.94 -38.29
CA LEU A 30 21.48 62.23 -39.22
C LEU A 30 21.02 63.12 -40.38
N GLY A 31 19.78 62.96 -40.86
CA GLY A 31 19.15 63.90 -41.80
C GLY A 31 19.09 65.33 -41.26
N PHE A 32 18.63 65.50 -40.01
CA PHE A 32 18.67 66.81 -39.33
C PHE A 32 20.10 67.31 -39.08
N GLY A 33 21.06 66.41 -38.82
CA GLY A 33 22.47 66.73 -38.69
C GLY A 33 23.08 67.30 -39.97
N ILE A 34 22.77 66.72 -41.13
CA ILE A 34 23.21 67.24 -42.44
C ILE A 34 22.60 68.61 -42.74
N LEU A 35 21.33 68.84 -42.36
CA LEU A 35 20.70 70.17 -42.45
C LEU A 35 21.37 71.20 -41.51
N ALA A 36 21.78 70.78 -40.31
CA ALA A 36 22.53 71.64 -39.39
C ALA A 36 23.94 71.98 -39.92
N ILE A 37 24.67 71.00 -40.47
CA ILE A 37 25.93 71.21 -41.21
C ILE A 37 25.72 72.22 -42.34
N SER A 38 24.67 72.06 -43.16
CA SER A 38 24.36 72.96 -44.27
C SER A 38 24.13 74.40 -43.79
N LYS A 39 23.42 74.58 -42.66
CA LYS A 39 23.27 75.90 -42.03
C LYS A 39 24.62 76.47 -41.56
N HIS A 40 25.49 75.65 -40.96
CA HIS A 40 26.83 76.09 -40.56
C HIS A 40 27.70 76.49 -41.76
N TYR A 41 27.66 75.73 -42.86
CA TYR A 41 28.32 76.07 -44.13
C TYR A 41 27.89 77.47 -44.63
N TYR A 42 26.59 77.71 -44.83
CA TYR A 42 26.11 78.99 -45.38
C TYR A 42 26.31 80.16 -44.41
N THR A 43 26.25 79.92 -43.09
CA THR A 43 26.54 80.96 -42.09
C THR A 43 28.01 81.36 -42.12
N TYR A 44 28.93 80.38 -42.22
CA TYR A 44 30.37 80.63 -42.34
C TYR A 44 30.70 81.36 -43.65
N GLU A 45 30.15 80.89 -44.77
CA GLU A 45 30.31 81.50 -46.09
C GLU A 45 29.85 82.96 -46.11
N HIS A 46 28.64 83.24 -45.61
CA HIS A 46 28.10 84.60 -45.60
C HIS A 46 28.94 85.58 -44.76
N HIS A 47 29.34 85.20 -43.54
CA HIS A 47 30.20 86.04 -42.70
C HIS A 47 31.60 86.23 -43.29
N SER A 48 32.16 85.20 -43.92
CA SER A 48 33.52 85.23 -44.47
C SER A 48 33.65 86.15 -45.68
N PHE A 49 32.68 86.14 -46.60
CA PHE A 49 32.79 86.96 -47.82
C PHE A 49 32.23 88.38 -47.67
N SER A 50 31.17 88.59 -46.87
CA SER A 50 30.51 89.90 -46.78
C SER A 50 31.28 90.97 -45.99
N GLN A 51 32.12 90.59 -45.02
CA GLN A 51 32.88 91.54 -44.20
C GLN A 51 34.26 91.90 -44.77
N LEU A 52 34.76 91.15 -45.75
CA LEU A 52 36.16 91.22 -46.18
C LEU A 52 36.40 92.01 -47.49
N GLN A 53 35.36 92.40 -48.22
CA GLN A 53 35.48 93.30 -49.38
C GLN A 53 35.62 94.79 -48.99
N SER A 54 35.42 95.15 -47.72
CA SER A 54 35.35 96.53 -47.23
C SER A 54 36.35 96.88 -46.12
N ILE A 55 37.13 95.91 -45.65
CA ILE A 55 38.20 96.13 -44.67
C ILE A 55 39.53 96.12 -45.43
N GLU A 56 40.27 97.22 -45.33
CA GLU A 56 41.54 97.41 -46.05
C GLU A 56 42.51 96.26 -45.73
N HIS A 57 42.94 95.50 -46.76
CA HIS A 57 43.83 94.34 -46.58
C HIS A 57 45.17 94.70 -45.92
N THR A 58 45.55 95.98 -45.95
CA THR A 58 46.66 96.58 -45.19
C THR A 58 46.59 96.29 -43.69
N LYS A 59 45.39 96.19 -43.10
CA LYS A 59 45.18 95.87 -41.67
C LYS A 59 45.25 94.39 -41.36
N VAL A 60 45.08 93.52 -42.36
CA VAL A 60 45.10 92.05 -42.19
C VAL A 60 46.52 91.51 -42.31
N PHE A 61 47.29 91.99 -43.29
CA PHE A 61 48.67 91.53 -43.54
C PHE A 61 49.66 92.68 -43.81
N PRO A 62 49.82 93.67 -42.90
CA PRO A 62 50.62 94.88 -43.14
C PRO A 62 52.08 94.60 -43.52
N THR A 63 52.68 93.58 -42.92
CA THR A 63 54.09 93.21 -43.14
C THR A 63 54.32 92.30 -44.35
N LEU A 64 53.28 91.75 -44.96
CA LEU A 64 53.40 90.75 -46.03
C LEU A 64 53.99 91.31 -47.33
N PRO A 65 53.55 92.47 -47.87
CA PRO A 65 54.16 93.07 -49.07
C PRO A 65 55.64 93.44 -48.85
N LEU A 66 55.97 93.93 -47.65
CA LEU A 66 57.34 94.26 -47.25
C LEU A 66 58.22 93.01 -47.15
N ALA A 67 57.74 91.95 -46.49
CA ALA A 67 58.47 90.69 -46.35
C ALA A 67 58.72 90.00 -47.70
N LEU A 68 57.70 89.97 -48.57
CA LEU A 68 57.85 89.48 -49.95
C LEU A 68 58.86 90.33 -50.74
N SER A 69 58.77 91.67 -50.68
CA SER A 69 59.70 92.54 -51.39
C SER A 69 61.15 92.41 -50.90
N TYR A 70 61.35 92.22 -49.60
CA TYR A 70 62.67 91.93 -49.02
C TYR A 70 63.21 90.57 -49.49
N ALA A 71 62.39 89.51 -49.44
CA ALA A 71 62.80 88.18 -49.87
C ALA A 71 63.08 88.13 -51.39
N ILE A 72 62.29 88.83 -52.21
CA ILE A 72 62.51 88.98 -53.66
C ILE A 72 63.80 89.76 -53.96
N THR A 73 64.00 90.92 -53.31
CA THR A 73 65.19 91.77 -53.55
C THR A 73 66.49 91.05 -53.17
N ASN A 74 66.46 90.23 -52.12
CA ASN A 74 67.60 89.45 -51.65
C ASN A 74 67.70 88.04 -52.29
N ASN A 75 66.84 87.71 -53.27
CA ASN A 75 66.77 86.40 -53.94
C ASN A 75 66.63 85.19 -52.97
N GLN A 76 65.92 85.38 -51.87
CA GLN A 76 65.73 84.39 -50.80
C GLN A 76 64.59 83.43 -51.14
N THR A 77 64.78 82.62 -52.17
CA THR A 77 63.77 81.69 -52.72
C THR A 77 63.12 80.76 -51.69
N ALA A 78 63.84 80.36 -50.64
CA ALA A 78 63.28 79.63 -49.50
C ALA A 78 62.18 80.45 -48.80
N GLN A 79 62.49 81.68 -48.35
CA GLN A 79 61.51 82.55 -47.69
C GLN A 79 60.34 82.93 -48.60
N ILE A 80 60.58 83.15 -49.90
CA ILE A 80 59.49 83.40 -50.86
C ILE A 80 58.52 82.21 -50.88
N ASN A 81 59.04 80.97 -50.89
CA ASN A 81 58.23 79.77 -50.83
C ASN A 81 57.57 79.57 -49.45
N ASP A 82 58.26 79.82 -48.34
CA ASP A 82 57.72 79.65 -46.99
C ASP A 82 56.57 80.63 -46.74
N ILE A 83 56.70 81.87 -47.21
CA ILE A 83 55.64 82.88 -47.20
C ILE A 83 54.49 82.41 -48.11
N LEU A 84 54.73 82.09 -49.38
CA LEU A 84 53.67 81.69 -50.32
C LEU A 84 52.95 80.36 -49.95
N ASN A 85 53.58 79.47 -49.19
CA ASN A 85 52.96 78.22 -48.73
C ASN A 85 52.36 78.32 -47.31
N ALA A 86 52.38 79.50 -46.67
CA ALA A 86 51.68 79.74 -45.42
C ALA A 86 50.15 79.66 -45.58
N ASP A 87 49.45 79.32 -44.50
CA ASP A 87 47.98 79.26 -44.48
C ASP A 87 47.37 80.65 -44.27
N TYR A 88 46.92 81.26 -45.36
CA TYR A 88 46.14 82.51 -45.36
C TYR A 88 44.61 82.27 -45.29
N GLY A 89 44.19 81.05 -44.95
CA GLY A 89 42.82 80.63 -44.74
C GLY A 89 41.98 80.62 -46.02
N LEU A 90 41.29 81.74 -46.28
CA LEU A 90 40.44 81.90 -47.47
C LEU A 90 41.13 82.64 -48.62
N TRP A 91 42.37 83.08 -48.45
CA TRP A 91 43.09 83.87 -49.45
C TRP A 91 44.19 83.04 -50.13
N LYS A 92 44.21 83.07 -51.45
CA LYS A 92 45.35 82.65 -52.28
C LYS A 92 46.12 83.90 -52.71
N LEU A 93 47.45 83.86 -52.59
CA LEU A 93 48.32 84.94 -53.04
C LEU A 93 48.75 84.70 -54.48
N VAL A 94 48.67 85.74 -55.32
CA VAL A 94 49.22 85.72 -56.68
C VAL A 94 50.15 86.91 -56.86
N ILE A 95 51.40 86.65 -57.23
CA ILE A 95 52.42 87.67 -57.50
C ILE A 95 52.53 87.87 -59.01
N THR A 96 52.47 89.11 -59.47
CA THR A 96 52.65 89.48 -60.89
C THR A 96 53.87 90.37 -61.11
N ASP A 97 54.20 90.55 -62.38
CA ASP A 97 55.06 91.61 -62.87
C ASP A 97 54.55 93.04 -62.50
N PRO A 98 55.40 94.08 -62.66
CA PRO A 98 55.06 95.47 -62.33
C PRO A 98 53.83 96.00 -63.08
N GLU A 99 53.58 95.50 -64.30
CA GLU A 99 52.44 95.91 -65.14
C GLU A 99 51.12 95.22 -64.75
N GLY A 100 51.15 94.13 -63.98
CA GLY A 100 49.97 93.35 -63.59
C GLY A 100 49.48 92.37 -64.67
N LYS A 101 50.29 92.12 -65.70
CA LYS A 101 49.92 91.37 -66.92
C LYS A 101 50.40 89.92 -66.89
N LYS A 102 51.49 89.62 -66.17
CA LYS A 102 52.10 88.29 -66.13
C LYS A 102 52.26 87.81 -64.69
N VAL A 103 51.70 86.64 -64.37
CA VAL A 103 51.95 85.95 -63.10
C VAL A 103 53.41 85.48 -63.03
N ILE A 104 54.05 85.74 -61.90
CA ILE A 104 55.43 85.31 -61.58
C ILE A 104 55.39 84.05 -60.70
N THR A 105 54.55 84.03 -59.67
CA THR A 105 54.41 82.93 -58.71
C THR A 105 53.12 83.07 -57.90
N TYR A 106 52.70 82.03 -57.18
CA TYR A 106 51.44 81.96 -56.45
C TYR A 106 51.55 81.04 -55.21
N SER A 107 50.54 81.08 -54.34
CA SER A 107 50.45 80.20 -53.17
C SER A 107 50.02 78.76 -53.50
N GLN A 108 50.70 77.78 -52.91
CA GLN A 108 50.46 76.32 -52.96
C GLN A 108 50.78 75.59 -54.29
N LYS A 109 51.48 74.46 -54.18
CA LYS A 109 51.94 73.61 -55.31
C LYS A 109 50.83 72.97 -56.17
N ASN A 110 49.62 72.80 -55.66
CA ASN A 110 48.55 72.08 -56.38
C ASN A 110 47.71 72.97 -57.31
N LEU A 111 48.11 74.22 -57.52
CA LEU A 111 47.38 75.14 -58.39
C LEU A 111 47.39 74.72 -59.87
N GLU A 112 48.25 73.80 -60.32
CA GLU A 112 48.36 73.39 -61.74
C GLU A 112 47.04 72.88 -62.36
N GLN A 113 46.12 72.33 -61.57
CA GLN A 113 44.77 71.96 -62.05
C GLN A 113 43.80 73.15 -62.08
N GLU A 114 44.01 74.17 -61.25
CA GLU A 114 43.29 75.46 -61.31
C GLU A 114 43.91 76.43 -62.33
N ILE A 115 45.18 76.26 -62.74
CA ILE A 115 45.90 77.13 -63.68
C ILE A 115 45.17 77.21 -65.03
N GLY A 116 44.57 76.11 -65.51
CA GLY A 116 43.72 76.12 -66.70
C GLY A 116 42.49 77.04 -66.60
N PHE A 117 42.06 77.40 -65.38
CA PHE A 117 41.00 78.36 -65.08
C PHE A 117 41.54 79.79 -64.85
N ILE A 118 42.81 79.91 -64.47
CA ILE A 118 43.50 81.14 -64.06
C ILE A 118 44.20 81.80 -65.25
N ASP A 119 45.13 81.13 -65.92
CA ASP A 119 45.91 81.67 -67.06
C ASP A 119 44.99 82.16 -68.20
N ASN A 120 43.90 81.43 -68.45
CA ASN A 120 42.93 81.75 -69.50
C ASN A 120 42.00 82.94 -69.20
N ARG A 121 42.12 83.60 -68.03
CA ARG A 121 41.22 84.73 -67.64
C ARG A 121 41.89 85.89 -66.89
N LEU A 122 43.07 85.71 -66.28
CA LEU A 122 43.58 86.70 -65.31
C LEU A 122 44.03 88.06 -65.86
N PRO A 123 44.74 88.20 -67.01
CA PRO A 123 45.33 89.48 -67.40
C PRO A 123 44.35 90.66 -67.51
N GLU A 124 43.09 90.39 -67.85
CA GLU A 124 42.03 91.40 -67.93
C GLU A 124 41.25 91.53 -66.60
N ASN A 125 41.01 90.42 -65.89
CA ASN A 125 40.19 90.39 -64.66
C ASN A 125 40.95 90.68 -63.35
N LEU A 126 42.28 90.60 -63.32
CA LEU A 126 43.09 90.91 -62.12
C LEU A 126 42.79 92.31 -61.56
N ASN A 127 42.45 93.26 -62.43
CA ASN A 127 42.09 94.63 -62.06
C ASN A 127 40.82 94.74 -61.18
N SER A 128 40.03 93.67 -61.04
CA SER A 128 38.88 93.61 -60.12
C SER A 128 39.22 93.15 -58.70
N TYR A 129 40.45 92.67 -58.47
CA TYR A 129 40.92 92.20 -57.16
C TYR A 129 41.84 93.22 -56.49
N SER A 130 41.70 93.35 -55.17
CA SER A 130 42.58 94.18 -54.34
C SER A 130 44.03 93.68 -54.39
N TYR A 131 44.97 94.62 -54.52
CA TYR A 131 46.40 94.32 -54.58
C TYR A 131 47.25 95.33 -53.80
N HIS A 132 48.42 94.88 -53.36
CA HIS A 132 49.50 95.73 -52.84
C HIS A 132 50.68 95.76 -53.83
N LEU A 133 51.45 96.85 -53.81
CA LEU A 133 52.65 96.99 -54.62
C LEU A 133 53.86 96.34 -53.91
N LEU A 134 54.70 95.64 -54.67
CA LEU A 134 56.00 95.16 -54.21
C LEU A 134 57.06 96.17 -54.62
N ILE A 135 57.39 97.10 -53.73
CA ILE A 135 58.41 98.14 -53.95
C ILE A 135 59.72 97.69 -53.31
N ASN A 136 60.85 97.90 -53.99
CA ASN A 136 62.19 97.64 -53.43
C ASN A 136 62.36 98.37 -52.08
N PRO A 137 62.57 97.64 -50.95
CA PRO A 137 62.60 98.23 -49.61
C PRO A 137 63.79 99.15 -49.35
N SER A 138 64.82 99.12 -50.22
CA SER A 138 65.97 100.02 -50.16
C SER A 138 65.76 101.35 -50.91
N SER A 139 64.57 101.58 -51.47
CA SER A 139 64.21 102.86 -52.10
C SER A 139 63.84 103.93 -51.05
N PRO A 140 64.25 105.20 -51.22
CA PRO A 140 63.82 106.30 -50.35
C PRO A 140 62.30 106.39 -50.17
N ASN A 141 61.55 106.13 -51.25
CA ASN A 141 60.09 106.25 -51.26
C ASN A 141 59.37 104.99 -50.73
N ALA A 142 60.08 103.91 -50.41
CA ALA A 142 59.48 102.67 -49.91
C ALA A 142 59.08 102.76 -48.43
N GLN A 143 59.79 103.56 -47.62
CA GLN A 143 59.46 103.75 -46.22
C GLN A 143 58.08 104.42 -46.05
N ASP A 144 57.83 105.49 -46.82
CA ASP A 144 56.53 106.16 -46.88
C ASP A 144 55.38 105.22 -47.33
N TYR A 145 55.64 104.30 -48.26
CA TYR A 145 54.62 103.38 -48.76
C TYR A 145 54.28 102.27 -47.76
N TYR A 146 55.28 101.65 -47.11
CA TYR A 146 55.03 100.54 -46.19
C TYR A 146 54.60 100.97 -44.78
N PHE A 147 55.00 102.18 -44.34
CA PHE A 147 54.79 102.64 -42.96
C PHE A 147 53.97 103.94 -42.84
N GLY A 148 53.54 104.56 -43.95
CA GLY A 148 52.68 105.75 -43.95
C GLY A 148 51.18 105.42 -43.92
N ASP A 149 50.38 106.31 -43.32
CA ASP A 149 48.92 106.14 -43.14
C ASP A 149 48.11 106.09 -44.44
N ASN A 150 48.70 106.48 -45.58
CA ASN A 150 48.05 106.46 -46.90
C ASN A 150 48.91 105.67 -47.90
N GLN A 151 48.63 104.36 -48.05
CA GLN A 151 49.21 103.51 -49.10
C GLN A 151 48.59 103.80 -50.49
N SER A 152 48.47 105.09 -50.86
CA SER A 152 47.68 105.52 -52.01
C SER A 152 48.28 105.06 -53.34
N LEU A 153 47.50 104.29 -54.12
CA LEU A 153 47.85 103.89 -55.49
C LEU A 153 48.07 105.08 -56.44
N ASN A 154 47.72 106.29 -56.03
CA ASN A 154 47.93 107.56 -56.75
C ASN A 154 49.40 107.85 -57.13
N LYS A 155 50.39 107.14 -56.56
CA LYS A 155 51.82 107.20 -56.92
C LYS A 155 52.29 106.08 -57.87
N LEU A 156 51.39 105.26 -58.41
CA LEU A 156 51.76 104.08 -59.23
C LEU A 156 52.70 104.43 -60.40
N ASP A 157 52.40 105.50 -61.13
CA ASP A 157 53.21 105.94 -62.27
C ASP A 157 54.60 106.44 -61.85
N GLU A 158 54.74 107.01 -60.64
CA GLU A 158 56.02 107.43 -60.07
C GLU A 158 56.92 106.22 -59.78
N PHE A 159 56.34 105.12 -59.25
CA PHE A 159 57.05 103.87 -58.96
C PHE A 159 57.38 103.03 -60.20
N ILE A 160 56.56 103.11 -61.25
CA ILE A 160 56.81 102.47 -62.54
C ILE A 160 57.97 103.18 -63.27
N ASN A 161 57.88 104.51 -63.44
CA ASN A 161 58.88 105.28 -64.18
C ASN A 161 60.27 105.26 -63.52
N SER A 162 60.34 105.12 -62.20
CA SER A 162 61.59 105.01 -61.43
C SER A 162 62.21 103.60 -61.40
N LYS A 163 61.57 102.58 -62.01
CA LYS A 163 61.95 101.16 -61.91
C LYS A 163 62.06 100.62 -60.47
N MET A 164 61.32 101.21 -59.53
CA MET A 164 61.32 100.81 -58.11
C MET A 164 60.32 99.70 -57.80
N LEU A 165 59.34 99.47 -58.69
CA LEU A 165 58.32 98.44 -58.58
C LEU A 165 58.87 97.08 -59.04
N LEU A 166 58.89 96.09 -58.14
CA LEU A 166 59.26 94.70 -58.37
C LEU A 166 58.11 93.87 -58.95
N GLY A 167 56.86 94.21 -58.57
CA GLY A 167 55.67 93.43 -58.91
C GLY A 167 54.43 93.89 -58.12
N ARG A 168 53.38 93.06 -58.14
CA ARG A 168 52.14 93.27 -57.35
C ARG A 168 51.73 91.98 -56.67
N VAL A 169 51.09 92.06 -55.50
CA VAL A 169 50.48 90.91 -54.81
C VAL A 169 48.96 91.09 -54.82
N TYR A 170 48.25 90.16 -55.46
CA TYR A 170 46.80 90.08 -55.45
C TYR A 170 46.32 89.08 -54.39
N TYR A 171 45.20 89.40 -53.74
CA TYR A 171 44.54 88.55 -52.76
C TYR A 171 43.29 87.96 -53.41
N ILE A 172 43.36 86.70 -53.84
CA ILE A 172 42.23 86.01 -54.47
C ILE A 172 41.48 85.22 -53.41
N GLY A 173 40.21 85.54 -53.19
CA GLY A 173 39.33 84.76 -52.33
C GLY A 173 39.12 83.37 -52.94
N ASN A 174 39.43 82.33 -52.18
CA ASN A 174 39.24 80.95 -52.60
C ASN A 174 37.75 80.68 -52.80
N ILE A 175 37.35 80.35 -54.03
CA ILE A 175 35.95 80.06 -54.37
C ILE A 175 35.50 78.88 -53.51
N SER A 176 34.42 79.05 -52.75
CA SER A 176 33.86 77.97 -51.95
C SER A 176 33.41 76.82 -52.85
N TYR A 177 33.96 75.63 -52.60
CA TYR A 177 33.39 74.38 -53.11
C TYR A 177 31.91 74.34 -52.74
N ASN A 178 31.05 73.93 -53.66
CA ASN A 178 29.62 73.87 -53.35
C ASN A 178 29.38 72.90 -52.18
N PHE A 179 28.32 73.14 -51.41
CA PHE A 179 28.06 72.37 -50.18
C PHE A 179 28.07 70.85 -50.39
N GLN A 180 27.65 70.34 -51.55
CA GLN A 180 27.69 68.92 -51.87
C GLN A 180 29.12 68.38 -52.03
N GLN A 181 30.01 69.13 -52.68
CA GLN A 181 31.42 68.79 -52.83
C GLN A 181 32.15 68.81 -51.48
N GLU A 182 31.92 69.84 -50.65
CA GLU A 182 32.52 69.90 -49.31
C GLU A 182 31.99 68.78 -48.39
N LEU A 183 30.68 68.49 -48.44
CA LEU A 183 30.08 67.38 -47.69
C LEU A 183 30.65 66.02 -48.13
N LEU A 184 30.90 65.81 -49.43
CA LEU A 184 31.53 64.59 -49.94
C LEU A 184 33.02 64.48 -49.55
N GLN A 185 33.76 65.60 -49.55
CA GLN A 185 35.14 65.63 -49.03
C GLN A 185 35.18 65.31 -47.53
N TRP A 186 34.26 65.87 -46.74
CA TRP A 186 34.11 65.58 -45.32
C TRP A 186 33.71 64.11 -45.05
N LEU A 187 32.77 63.56 -45.83
CA LEU A 187 32.40 62.14 -45.73
C LEU A 187 33.57 61.21 -46.12
N GLY A 188 34.41 61.60 -47.08
CA GLY A 188 35.58 60.84 -47.51
C GLY A 188 36.77 60.91 -46.53
N ASN A 189 36.99 62.07 -45.89
CA ASN A 189 37.99 62.23 -44.84
C ASN A 189 37.54 63.29 -43.79
N PRO A 190 36.81 62.90 -42.74
CA PRO A 190 36.31 63.83 -41.73
C PRO A 190 37.41 64.41 -40.82
N PHE A 191 38.64 63.91 -40.93
CA PHE A 191 39.81 64.39 -40.19
C PHE A 191 40.84 65.11 -41.07
N ALA A 192 40.45 65.50 -42.30
CA ALA A 192 41.28 66.36 -43.14
C ALA A 192 41.50 67.74 -42.46
N ASN A 193 42.62 68.39 -42.79
CA ASN A 193 42.97 69.70 -42.22
C ASN A 193 42.14 70.83 -42.85
N ASN A 194 40.88 70.95 -42.43
CA ASN A 194 39.93 71.98 -42.81
C ASN A 194 39.26 72.52 -41.53
N SER A 195 39.27 73.85 -41.34
CA SER A 195 38.75 74.53 -40.15
C SER A 195 37.24 74.29 -39.88
N ARG A 196 36.48 73.89 -40.90
CA ARG A 196 35.03 73.61 -40.81
C ARG A 196 34.73 72.19 -40.32
N PHE A 197 35.58 71.22 -40.66
CA PHE A 197 35.32 69.79 -40.43
C PHE A 197 35.18 69.39 -38.94
N PRO A 198 35.93 69.97 -37.98
CA PRO A 198 35.71 69.73 -36.55
C PRO A 198 34.30 70.12 -36.08
N ILE A 199 33.69 71.16 -36.66
CA ILE A 199 32.32 71.57 -36.35
C ILE A 199 31.34 70.51 -36.88
N TYR A 200 31.52 70.03 -38.10
CA TYR A 200 30.67 68.99 -38.70
C TYR A 200 30.73 67.68 -37.91
N ASN A 201 31.92 67.29 -37.47
CA ASN A 201 32.14 66.14 -36.59
C ASN A 201 31.41 66.32 -35.25
N LEU A 202 31.51 67.49 -34.62
CA LEU A 202 30.80 67.80 -33.37
C LEU A 202 29.29 67.74 -33.56
N THR A 203 28.75 68.37 -34.62
CA THR A 203 27.32 68.36 -34.94
C THR A 203 26.81 66.93 -35.08
N ILE A 204 27.44 66.10 -35.91
CA ILE A 204 26.98 64.73 -36.17
C ILE A 204 27.14 63.83 -34.93
N LEU A 205 28.22 63.99 -34.16
CA LEU A 205 28.39 63.29 -32.89
C LEU A 205 27.26 63.64 -31.89
N LEU A 206 26.84 64.90 -31.81
CA LEU A 206 25.70 65.32 -30.97
C LEU A 206 24.38 64.71 -31.44
N PHE A 207 24.13 64.61 -32.76
CA PHE A 207 22.93 63.95 -33.28
C PHE A 207 22.91 62.44 -33.01
N ILE A 208 24.05 61.74 -33.14
CA ILE A 208 24.18 60.31 -32.81
C ILE A 208 23.99 60.05 -31.31
N ILE A 209 24.59 60.88 -30.44
CA ILE A 209 24.39 60.77 -28.98
C ILE A 209 22.93 61.06 -28.61
N GLY A 210 22.29 62.03 -29.28
CA GLY A 210 20.86 62.32 -29.15
C GLY A 210 19.98 61.16 -29.60
N GLY A 211 20.28 60.51 -30.71
CA GLY A 211 19.56 59.33 -31.22
C GLY A 211 19.63 58.14 -30.28
N LEU A 212 20.82 57.79 -29.81
CA LEU A 212 21.04 56.77 -28.79
C LEU A 212 20.27 57.07 -27.49
N PHE A 213 20.21 58.33 -27.06
CA PHE A 213 19.45 58.74 -25.88
C PHE A 213 17.94 58.61 -26.09
N ILE A 214 17.40 59.12 -27.19
CA ILE A 214 15.97 59.05 -27.55
C ILE A 214 15.52 57.59 -27.70
N TRP A 215 16.31 56.77 -28.41
CA TRP A 215 16.06 55.34 -28.55
C TRP A 215 16.06 54.63 -27.19
N SER A 216 17.11 54.84 -26.37
CA SER A 216 17.25 54.22 -25.04
C SER A 216 16.08 54.58 -24.11
N PHE A 217 15.64 55.84 -24.13
CA PHE A 217 14.47 56.30 -23.37
C PHE A 217 13.17 55.66 -23.88
N SER A 218 12.99 55.56 -25.20
CA SER A 218 11.81 54.94 -25.81
C SER A 218 11.69 53.45 -25.48
N GLU A 219 12.79 52.69 -25.54
CA GLU A 219 12.81 51.27 -25.22
C GLU A 219 12.66 51.02 -23.71
N PHE A 220 13.19 51.89 -22.86
CA PHE A 220 12.93 51.85 -21.43
C PHE A 220 11.44 52.04 -21.11
N PHE A 221 10.78 53.02 -21.71
CA PHE A 221 9.35 53.27 -21.52
C PHE A 221 8.48 52.12 -22.06
N LEU A 222 8.81 51.57 -23.22
CA LEU A 222 8.12 50.41 -23.78
C LEU A 222 8.30 49.15 -22.92
N ALA A 223 9.51 48.89 -22.41
CA ALA A 223 9.77 47.77 -21.51
C ALA A 223 9.02 47.93 -20.18
N TYR A 224 9.01 49.12 -19.58
CA TYR A 224 8.26 49.43 -18.36
C TYR A 224 6.74 49.23 -18.56
N ARG A 225 6.19 49.71 -19.68
CA ARG A 225 4.77 49.50 -20.04
C ARG A 225 4.42 48.03 -20.25
N LEU A 226 5.33 47.23 -20.83
CA LEU A 226 5.13 45.79 -21.02
C LEU A 226 5.19 44.98 -19.72
N LEU A 227 6.10 45.33 -18.81
CA LEU A 227 6.21 44.69 -17.49
C LEU A 227 4.96 44.98 -16.65
N THR A 228 4.60 46.25 -16.50
CA THR A 228 3.42 46.67 -15.70
C THR A 228 2.10 46.15 -16.27
N HIS A 229 2.00 45.87 -17.58
CA HIS A 229 0.84 45.18 -18.14
C HIS A 229 0.79 43.70 -17.72
N ARG A 230 1.90 42.97 -17.87
CA ARG A 230 2.01 41.55 -17.49
C ARG A 230 1.75 41.32 -16.00
N GLU A 231 2.25 42.21 -15.14
CA GLU A 231 1.99 42.17 -13.70
C GLU A 231 0.50 42.33 -13.38
N LYS A 232 -0.19 43.27 -14.05
CA LYS A 232 -1.65 43.45 -13.92
C LYS A 232 -2.44 42.25 -14.45
N GLU A 233 -2.02 41.67 -15.57
CA GLU A 233 -2.62 40.44 -16.11
C GLU A 233 -2.48 39.27 -15.14
N GLN A 234 -1.27 39.01 -14.62
CA GLN A 234 -1.02 37.96 -13.64
C GLN A 234 -1.79 38.19 -12.33
N LEU A 235 -1.85 39.43 -11.83
CA LEU A 235 -2.67 39.79 -10.66
C LEU A 235 -4.15 39.49 -10.93
N SER A 236 -4.67 39.86 -12.10
CA SER A 236 -6.07 39.62 -12.47
C SER A 236 -6.40 38.12 -12.60
N GLN A 237 -5.44 37.30 -13.05
CA GLN A 237 -5.60 35.85 -13.12
C GLN A 237 -5.60 35.21 -11.72
N ARG A 238 -4.68 35.63 -10.83
CA ARG A 238 -4.67 35.19 -9.43
C ARG A 238 -5.97 35.55 -8.71
N LEU A 239 -6.43 36.79 -8.85
CA LEU A 239 -7.65 37.28 -8.21
C LEU A 239 -8.92 36.58 -8.75
N LYS A 240 -8.92 36.14 -10.01
CA LYS A 240 -9.97 35.23 -10.54
C LYS A 240 -9.90 33.85 -9.90
N LEU A 241 -8.73 33.22 -9.85
CA LEU A 241 -8.54 31.91 -9.23
C LEU A 241 -8.89 31.92 -7.74
N GLU A 242 -8.50 32.96 -6.99
CA GLU A 242 -8.88 33.16 -5.59
C GLU A 242 -10.41 33.27 -5.43
N LYS A 243 -11.09 34.02 -6.30
CA LYS A 243 -12.57 34.09 -6.30
C LYS A 243 -13.23 32.76 -6.65
N GLU A 244 -12.67 31.99 -7.58
CA GLU A 244 -13.17 30.66 -7.95
C GLU A 244 -12.96 29.65 -6.82
N LEU A 245 -11.81 29.68 -6.13
CA LEU A 245 -11.53 28.87 -4.95
C LEU A 245 -12.46 29.21 -3.78
N VAL A 246 -12.66 30.50 -3.48
CA VAL A 246 -13.61 30.96 -2.45
C VAL A 246 -15.05 30.56 -2.81
N LYS A 247 -15.45 30.64 -4.09
CA LYS A 247 -16.75 30.16 -4.55
C LYS A 247 -16.92 28.65 -4.35
N GLN A 248 -15.91 27.85 -4.72
CA GLN A 248 -15.92 26.40 -4.46
C GLN A 248 -15.92 26.07 -2.96
N GLU A 249 -15.30 26.89 -2.12
CA GLU A 249 -15.34 26.69 -0.66
C GLU A 249 -16.73 27.02 -0.09
N ILE A 250 -17.37 28.08 -0.56
CA ILE A 250 -18.77 28.41 -0.19
C ILE A 250 -19.72 27.30 -0.64
N GLU A 251 -19.57 26.78 -1.86
CA GLU A 251 -20.38 25.65 -2.37
C GLU A 251 -20.15 24.37 -1.54
N LYS A 252 -18.90 24.07 -1.16
CA LYS A 252 -18.59 22.94 -0.26
C LYS A 252 -19.18 23.12 1.14
N ARG A 253 -19.17 24.34 1.68
CA ARG A 253 -19.81 24.67 2.97
C ARG A 253 -21.33 24.49 2.88
N GLN A 254 -21.98 25.03 1.85
CA GLN A 254 -23.41 24.83 1.61
C GLN A 254 -23.81 23.34 1.50
N ILE A 255 -23.01 22.53 0.79
CA ILE A 255 -23.21 21.08 0.72
C ILE A 255 -22.99 20.41 2.09
N ALA A 256 -22.01 20.85 2.88
CA ALA A 256 -21.79 20.34 4.23
C ALA A 256 -22.95 20.68 5.18
N ASP A 257 -23.47 21.91 5.11
CA ASP A 257 -24.61 22.39 5.90
C ASP A 257 -25.89 21.62 5.53
N GLN A 258 -26.19 21.47 4.24
CA GLN A 258 -27.30 20.64 3.74
C GLN A 258 -27.19 19.18 4.21
N ASN A 259 -25.99 18.59 4.12
CA ASN A 259 -25.76 17.25 4.65
C ASN A 259 -25.97 17.18 6.17
N GLN A 260 -25.56 18.21 6.93
CA GLN A 260 -25.80 18.27 8.37
C GLN A 260 -27.30 18.37 8.70
N GLU A 261 -28.09 19.12 7.92
CA GLU A 261 -29.55 19.14 8.04
C GLU A 261 -30.17 17.79 7.69
N ILE A 262 -29.72 17.10 6.64
CA ILE A 262 -30.16 15.75 6.30
C ILE A 262 -29.84 14.77 7.45
N PHE A 263 -28.65 14.84 8.05
CA PHE A 263 -28.30 14.03 9.21
C PHE A 263 -29.15 14.36 10.45
N LYS A 264 -29.41 15.64 10.76
CA LYS A 264 -30.32 16.05 11.84
C LYS A 264 -31.74 15.53 11.60
N ASN A 265 -32.27 15.68 10.39
CA ASN A 265 -33.60 15.20 10.03
C ASN A 265 -33.70 13.67 10.12
N LYS A 266 -32.65 12.94 9.70
CA LYS A 266 -32.59 11.47 9.84
C LYS A 266 -32.47 11.04 11.31
N GLN A 267 -31.74 11.77 12.15
CA GLN A 267 -31.71 11.53 13.60
C GLN A 267 -33.08 11.77 14.24
N ILE A 268 -33.80 12.83 13.84
CA ILE A 268 -35.17 13.11 14.32
C ILE A 268 -36.15 12.03 13.86
N GLN A 269 -36.02 11.51 12.63
CA GLN A 269 -36.81 10.37 12.15
C GLN A 269 -36.53 9.10 12.97
N LEU A 270 -35.26 8.73 13.14
CA LEU A 270 -34.87 7.57 13.95
C LEU A 270 -35.29 7.71 15.42
N GLN A 271 -35.23 8.91 16.01
CA GLN A 271 -35.76 9.17 17.36
C GLN A 271 -37.28 8.98 17.43
N LYS A 272 -38.04 9.40 16.40
CA LYS A 272 -39.49 9.15 16.33
C LYS A 272 -39.79 7.65 16.18
N GLU A 273 -39.06 6.94 15.32
CA GLU A 273 -39.18 5.49 15.16
C GLU A 273 -38.86 4.74 16.45
N ILE A 274 -37.76 5.09 17.14
CA ILE A 274 -37.40 4.55 18.46
C ILE A 274 -38.51 4.85 19.48
N THR A 275 -39.06 6.06 19.49
CA THR A 275 -40.17 6.44 20.41
C THR A 275 -41.42 5.60 20.15
N ILE A 276 -41.79 5.39 18.88
CA ILE A 276 -42.92 4.55 18.47
C ILE A 276 -42.66 3.09 18.87
N LEU A 277 -41.47 2.55 18.59
CA LEU A 277 -41.10 1.19 18.97
C LEU A 277 -41.06 0.99 20.49
N GLN A 278 -40.59 1.97 21.27
CA GLN A 278 -40.63 1.95 22.72
C GLN A 278 -42.07 1.96 23.26
N ASN A 279 -42.96 2.77 22.67
CA ASN A 279 -44.38 2.77 23.04
C ASN A 279 -45.05 1.43 22.69
N ASN A 280 -44.86 0.91 21.48
CA ASN A 280 -45.40 -0.38 21.05
C ASN A 280 -44.85 -1.55 21.90
N LEU A 281 -43.58 -1.49 22.30
CA LEU A 281 -42.96 -2.48 23.18
C LEU A 281 -43.49 -2.37 24.61
N LYS A 282 -43.69 -1.15 25.14
CA LYS A 282 -44.32 -0.91 26.44
C LYS A 282 -45.78 -1.39 26.45
N GLU A 283 -46.52 -1.17 25.37
CA GLU A 283 -47.89 -1.67 25.20
C GLU A 283 -47.93 -3.20 25.13
N LYS A 284 -47.01 -3.84 24.38
CA LYS A 284 -46.87 -5.30 24.40
C LYS A 284 -46.44 -5.86 25.76
N ILE A 285 -45.58 -5.17 26.52
CA ILE A 285 -45.26 -5.55 27.90
C ILE A 285 -46.51 -5.45 28.78
N ALA A 286 -47.29 -4.37 28.67
CA ALA A 286 -48.54 -4.21 29.42
C ALA A 286 -49.64 -5.21 29.01
N GLN A 287 -49.67 -5.64 27.74
CA GLN A 287 -50.54 -6.72 27.27
C GLN A 287 -50.07 -8.07 27.82
N ASN A 288 -48.77 -8.36 27.75
CA ASN A 288 -48.21 -9.60 28.32
C ASN A 288 -48.37 -9.66 29.83
N SER A 289 -48.22 -8.55 30.57
CA SER A 289 -48.42 -8.54 32.02
C SER A 289 -49.88 -8.78 32.41
N ARG A 290 -50.85 -8.29 31.61
CA ARG A 290 -52.27 -8.65 31.78
C ARG A 290 -52.53 -10.12 31.48
N LEU A 291 -51.94 -10.67 30.42
CA LEU A 291 -52.06 -12.09 30.10
C LEU A 291 -51.39 -12.98 31.16
N ILE A 292 -50.33 -12.50 31.82
CA ILE A 292 -49.71 -13.17 32.97
C ILE A 292 -50.65 -13.09 34.18
N GLU A 293 -51.19 -11.91 34.51
CA GLU A 293 -52.15 -11.72 35.61
C GLU A 293 -53.46 -12.53 35.40
N GLU A 294 -53.89 -12.70 34.15
CA GLU A 294 -55.00 -13.60 33.78
C GLU A 294 -54.61 -15.07 33.95
N ARG A 295 -53.42 -15.48 33.49
CA ARG A 295 -52.89 -16.84 33.69
C ARG A 295 -52.68 -17.20 35.16
N GLU A 296 -52.20 -16.26 35.97
CA GLU A 296 -52.03 -16.42 37.41
C GLU A 296 -53.40 -16.64 38.07
N LYS A 297 -54.42 -15.84 37.73
CA LYS A 297 -55.80 -16.03 38.21
C LYS A 297 -56.52 -17.25 37.64
N GLU A 298 -56.08 -17.79 36.51
CA GLU A 298 -56.51 -19.10 36.02
C GLU A 298 -55.83 -20.22 36.80
N GLN A 299 -54.54 -20.09 37.10
CA GLN A 299 -53.77 -21.05 37.88
C GLN A 299 -54.22 -21.08 39.36
N GLU A 300 -54.48 -19.94 40.00
CA GLU A 300 -55.09 -19.88 41.34
C GLU A 300 -56.41 -20.65 41.39
N LYS A 301 -57.28 -20.51 40.39
CA LYS A 301 -58.54 -21.27 40.29
C LYS A 301 -58.33 -22.75 40.01
N LEU A 302 -57.29 -23.12 39.27
CA LEU A 302 -56.92 -24.52 39.07
C LEU A 302 -56.37 -25.12 40.36
N GLU A 303 -55.54 -24.40 41.12
CA GLU A 303 -55.06 -24.82 42.43
C GLU A 303 -56.20 -24.89 43.47
N GLU A 304 -57.17 -23.97 43.46
CA GLU A 304 -58.41 -24.10 44.26
C GLU A 304 -59.23 -25.33 43.84
N LEU A 305 -59.34 -25.60 42.53
CA LEU A 305 -60.05 -26.77 42.01
C LEU A 305 -59.34 -28.08 42.37
N GLU A 306 -58.02 -28.15 42.24
CA GLU A 306 -57.20 -29.31 42.61
C GLU A 306 -57.21 -29.54 44.12
N ASN A 307 -57.16 -28.49 44.95
CA ASN A 307 -57.37 -28.61 46.40
C ASN A 307 -58.80 -29.08 46.73
N SER A 308 -59.82 -28.58 46.04
CA SER A 308 -61.22 -29.04 46.20
C SER A 308 -61.38 -30.51 45.78
N GLN A 309 -60.73 -30.94 44.69
CA GLN A 309 -60.72 -32.34 44.25
C GLN A 309 -59.93 -33.22 45.21
N THR A 310 -58.77 -32.78 45.69
CA THR A 310 -57.94 -33.50 46.66
C THR A 310 -58.68 -33.68 47.98
N GLN A 311 -59.40 -32.66 48.46
CA GLN A 311 -60.25 -32.78 49.64
C GLN A 311 -61.45 -33.72 49.40
N LYS A 312 -62.05 -33.73 48.20
CA LYS A 312 -63.09 -34.71 47.83
C LYS A 312 -62.54 -36.14 47.78
N ILE A 313 -61.36 -36.34 47.18
CA ILE A 313 -60.65 -37.62 47.13
C ILE A 313 -60.35 -38.09 48.55
N LYS A 314 -59.83 -37.21 49.42
CA LYS A 314 -59.56 -37.54 50.82
C LYS A 314 -60.82 -37.90 51.60
N ASN A 315 -61.91 -37.15 51.43
CA ASN A 315 -63.20 -37.49 52.04
C ASN A 315 -63.73 -38.84 51.53
N LEU A 316 -63.60 -39.12 50.22
CA LEU A 316 -63.97 -40.40 49.62
C LEU A 316 -63.07 -41.54 50.13
N GLN A 317 -61.78 -41.31 50.35
CA GLN A 317 -60.87 -42.28 50.97
C GLN A 317 -61.29 -42.58 52.42
N THR A 318 -61.66 -41.58 53.22
CA THR A 318 -62.20 -41.81 54.57
C THR A 318 -63.51 -42.61 54.54
N ILE A 319 -64.40 -42.35 53.57
CA ILE A 319 -65.64 -43.12 53.37
C ILE A 319 -65.34 -44.55 52.91
N ILE A 320 -64.34 -44.76 52.05
CA ILE A 320 -63.88 -46.09 51.63
C ILE A 320 -63.29 -46.83 52.83
N GLU A 321 -62.45 -46.19 53.63
CA GLU A 321 -61.91 -46.75 54.88
C GLU A 321 -63.02 -47.08 55.91
N GLU A 322 -64.16 -46.40 55.90
CA GLU A 322 -65.32 -46.74 56.73
C GLU A 322 -66.06 -47.97 56.17
N TYR A 323 -66.31 -48.03 54.86
CA TYR A 323 -66.91 -49.20 54.21
C TYR A 323 -66.00 -50.44 54.25
N GLU A 324 -64.67 -50.31 54.17
CA GLU A 324 -63.73 -51.42 54.32
C GLU A 324 -63.81 -52.03 55.74
N LYS A 325 -64.00 -51.20 56.78
CA LYS A 325 -64.24 -51.66 58.15
C LYS A 325 -65.61 -52.34 58.28
N GLU A 326 -66.64 -51.84 57.59
CA GLU A 326 -67.98 -52.45 57.57
C GLU A 326 -67.98 -53.79 56.81
N ILE A 327 -67.26 -53.89 55.68
CA ILE A 327 -67.03 -55.14 54.94
C ILE A 327 -66.29 -56.15 55.82
N LEU A 328 -65.23 -55.75 56.53
CA LEU A 328 -64.50 -56.63 57.45
C LEU A 328 -65.41 -57.18 58.58
N ILE A 329 -66.34 -56.36 59.08
CA ILE A 329 -67.34 -56.79 60.07
C ILE A 329 -68.35 -57.78 59.47
N LEU A 330 -68.72 -57.60 58.19
CA LEU A 330 -69.62 -58.50 57.46
C LEU A 330 -68.94 -59.82 57.09
N GLU A 331 -67.66 -59.83 56.71
CA GLU A 331 -66.86 -61.03 56.46
C GLU A 331 -66.76 -61.89 57.72
N VAL A 332 -66.42 -61.28 58.88
CA VAL A 332 -66.43 -61.96 60.18
C VAL A 332 -67.82 -62.49 60.57
N TRP A 333 -68.90 -61.85 60.10
CA TRP A 333 -70.27 -62.36 60.27
C TRP A 333 -70.59 -63.54 59.33
N GLN A 334 -70.02 -63.54 58.12
CA GLN A 334 -70.20 -64.60 57.14
C GLN A 334 -69.44 -65.87 57.54
N ASP A 335 -68.16 -65.75 57.93
CA ASP A 335 -67.36 -66.86 58.44
C ASP A 335 -68.08 -67.55 59.61
N LYS A 336 -68.57 -66.75 60.56
CA LYS A 336 -69.33 -67.23 61.72
C LYS A 336 -70.69 -67.84 61.36
N SER A 337 -71.27 -67.48 60.22
CA SER A 337 -72.45 -68.14 59.67
C SER A 337 -72.09 -69.48 59.01
N GLN A 338 -70.90 -69.59 58.41
CA GLN A 338 -70.40 -70.84 57.82
C GLN A 338 -70.03 -71.85 58.90
N GLU A 339 -69.35 -71.46 59.99
CA GLU A 339 -69.12 -72.31 61.18
C GLU A 339 -70.44 -72.94 61.69
N LEU A 340 -71.51 -72.15 61.74
CA LEU A 340 -72.83 -72.56 62.22
C LEU A 340 -73.53 -73.52 61.24
N GLU A 341 -73.27 -73.39 59.94
CA GLU A 341 -73.73 -74.31 58.90
C GLU A 341 -72.93 -75.64 58.91
N GLU A 342 -71.63 -75.60 59.20
CA GLU A 342 -70.77 -76.78 59.35
C GLU A 342 -71.15 -77.62 60.58
N ILE A 343 -71.33 -76.99 61.75
CA ILE A 343 -71.84 -77.65 62.98
C ILE A 343 -73.20 -78.31 62.73
N LYS A 344 -74.04 -77.70 61.88
CA LYS A 344 -75.35 -78.22 61.47
C LYS A 344 -75.25 -79.38 60.48
N GLN A 345 -74.21 -79.45 59.64
CA GLN A 345 -73.91 -80.61 58.80
C GLN A 345 -73.30 -81.77 59.61
N GLU A 346 -72.34 -81.50 60.49
CA GLU A 346 -71.74 -82.52 61.38
C GLU A 346 -72.81 -83.20 62.25
N LYS A 347 -73.72 -82.42 62.84
CA LYS A 347 -74.90 -82.94 63.54
C LYS A 347 -75.78 -83.87 62.69
N ASN A 348 -75.94 -83.57 61.40
CA ASN A 348 -76.74 -84.42 60.50
C ASN A 348 -75.99 -85.71 60.13
N ASN A 349 -74.67 -85.66 59.96
CA ASN A 349 -73.85 -86.84 59.67
C ASN A 349 -73.88 -87.84 60.85
N LEU A 350 -73.75 -87.36 62.09
CA LEU A 350 -73.90 -88.18 63.30
C LEU A 350 -75.31 -88.80 63.44
N LEU A 351 -76.34 -88.14 62.88
CA LEU A 351 -77.70 -88.69 62.82
C LEU A 351 -77.82 -89.86 61.81
N VAL A 352 -77.02 -89.84 60.75
CA VAL A 352 -76.96 -90.93 59.75
C VAL A 352 -76.23 -92.14 60.31
N GLU A 353 -75.05 -91.98 60.92
CA GLU A 353 -74.29 -93.10 61.53
C GLU A 353 -75.12 -93.87 62.58
N LEU A 354 -75.88 -93.15 63.41
CA LEU A 354 -76.82 -93.76 64.37
C LEU A 354 -77.88 -94.66 63.69
N SER A 355 -78.37 -94.25 62.51
CA SER A 355 -79.37 -95.01 61.74
C SER A 355 -78.79 -96.26 61.07
N GLU A 356 -77.49 -96.27 60.76
CA GLU A 356 -76.79 -97.44 60.20
C GLU A 356 -76.51 -98.48 61.29
N TYR A 357 -76.11 -98.05 62.49
CA TYR A 357 -75.96 -98.92 63.66
C TYR A 357 -77.26 -99.67 64.03
N GLU A 358 -78.42 -99.00 63.99
CA GLU A 358 -79.72 -99.68 64.23
C GLU A 358 -80.01 -100.79 63.20
N ASN A 359 -79.61 -100.61 61.94
CA ASN A 359 -79.88 -101.59 60.89
C ASN A 359 -78.94 -102.80 60.99
N LEU A 360 -77.66 -102.60 61.32
CA LEU A 360 -76.72 -103.67 61.65
C LEU A 360 -77.23 -104.55 62.82
N GLU A 361 -77.80 -103.94 63.85
CA GLU A 361 -78.36 -104.68 64.99
C GLU A 361 -79.60 -105.53 64.59
N ARG A 362 -80.42 -105.04 63.65
CA ARG A 362 -81.57 -105.78 63.08
C ARG A 362 -81.13 -107.00 62.26
N GLU A 363 -80.00 -106.94 61.56
CA GLU A 363 -79.48 -108.08 60.79
C GLU A 363 -78.87 -109.15 61.68
N SER A 364 -78.09 -108.76 62.68
CA SER A 364 -77.58 -109.64 63.75
C SER A 364 -78.71 -110.45 64.42
N LYS A 365 -79.80 -109.77 64.81
CA LYS A 365 -80.99 -110.40 65.43
C LYS A 365 -81.71 -111.38 64.49
N LYS A 366 -81.62 -111.25 63.17
CA LYS A 366 -82.15 -112.23 62.20
C LYS A 366 -81.28 -113.50 62.13
N GLN A 367 -79.96 -113.37 62.10
CA GLN A 367 -79.04 -114.52 62.02
C GLN A 367 -79.07 -115.39 63.29
N ILE A 368 -79.17 -114.77 64.48
CA ILE A 368 -79.32 -115.50 65.75
C ILE A 368 -80.61 -116.34 65.76
N LYS A 369 -81.68 -115.88 65.09
CA LYS A 369 -82.98 -116.57 65.06
C LYS A 369 -82.96 -117.83 64.18
N SER A 370 -82.24 -117.83 63.05
CA SER A 370 -82.14 -119.02 62.19
C SER A 370 -81.26 -120.12 62.80
N LEU A 371 -80.18 -119.74 63.50
CA LEU A 371 -79.31 -120.69 64.20
C LEU A 371 -80.03 -121.43 65.34
N ARG A 372 -80.87 -120.74 66.12
CA ARG A 372 -81.66 -121.38 67.20
C ARG A 372 -82.60 -122.47 66.69
N HIS A 373 -83.31 -122.23 65.59
CA HIS A 373 -84.22 -123.20 65.00
C HIS A 373 -83.50 -124.46 64.47
N LYS A 374 -82.23 -124.32 64.04
CA LYS A 374 -81.40 -125.46 63.61
C LYS A 374 -80.88 -126.31 64.78
N ILE A 375 -80.69 -125.71 65.95
CA ILE A 375 -80.33 -126.41 67.20
C ILE A 375 -81.54 -127.19 67.76
N GLU A 376 -82.72 -126.57 67.72
CA GLU A 376 -84.01 -127.16 68.10
C GLU A 376 -84.32 -128.44 67.31
N LEU A 377 -84.07 -128.44 65.99
CA LEU A 377 -84.23 -129.62 65.13
C LEU A 377 -83.31 -130.80 65.53
N LEU A 378 -82.09 -130.50 65.97
CA LEU A 378 -81.10 -131.50 66.39
C LEU A 378 -81.38 -132.05 67.80
N MET A 379 -82.01 -131.26 68.68
CA MET A 379 -82.41 -131.74 70.02
C MET A 379 -83.47 -132.83 69.94
N ASN A 380 -84.49 -132.68 69.09
CA ASN A 380 -85.51 -133.71 68.89
C ASN A 380 -84.91 -135.05 68.40
N GLN A 381 -83.96 -135.00 67.47
CA GLN A 381 -83.26 -136.20 66.97
C GLN A 381 -82.37 -136.88 68.02
N LYS A 382 -81.84 -136.13 68.98
CA LYS A 382 -81.11 -136.69 70.14
C LYS A 382 -82.06 -137.37 71.14
N GLN A 383 -83.24 -136.79 71.35
CA GLN A 383 -84.19 -137.24 72.36
C GLN A 383 -84.83 -138.62 72.05
N GLU A 384 -85.03 -138.96 70.78
CA GLU A 384 -85.44 -140.31 70.35
C GLU A 384 -84.36 -141.39 70.56
N ALA A 385 -83.09 -141.02 70.59
CA ALA A 385 -81.98 -141.96 70.80
C ALA A 385 -81.77 -142.27 72.29
N GLU A 386 -81.89 -141.27 73.17
CA GLU A 386 -81.69 -141.45 74.62
C GLU A 386 -82.78 -142.32 75.27
N GLN A 387 -84.01 -142.32 74.72
CA GLN A 387 -85.06 -143.26 75.14
C GLN A 387 -84.75 -144.74 74.89
N LYS A 388 -83.80 -145.09 74.00
CA LYS A 388 -83.38 -146.48 73.75
C LYS A 388 -82.16 -146.94 74.56
N ILE A 389 -81.57 -146.06 75.37
CA ILE A 389 -80.37 -146.36 76.17
C ILE A 389 -80.70 -146.56 77.65
N ASN A 390 -81.72 -145.86 78.17
CA ASN A 390 -82.10 -145.96 79.59
C ASN A 390 -82.55 -147.38 80.01
N ASP A 391 -83.20 -148.15 79.12
CA ASP A 391 -83.66 -149.53 79.38
C ASP A 391 -82.52 -150.54 79.64
N LEU A 392 -81.25 -150.14 79.48
CA LEU A 392 -80.08 -151.00 79.69
C LEU A 392 -79.17 -150.58 80.87
N GLN A 393 -79.33 -149.39 81.44
CA GLN A 393 -78.40 -148.89 82.47
C GLN A 393 -78.78 -149.20 83.93
N GLU A 394 -79.98 -149.74 84.20
CA GLU A 394 -80.38 -150.16 85.55
C GLU A 394 -79.46 -151.26 86.14
N VAL A 395 -78.77 -152.03 85.29
CA VAL A 395 -77.87 -153.12 85.70
C VAL A 395 -76.51 -152.63 86.24
N GLN A 396 -76.04 -151.43 85.88
CA GLN A 396 -74.61 -151.09 86.04
C GLN A 396 -74.22 -150.43 87.37
N LEU A 397 -75.13 -150.37 88.36
CA LEU A 397 -74.89 -149.74 89.68
C LEU A 397 -73.87 -150.48 90.59
N SER A 398 -73.31 -151.61 90.13
CA SER A 398 -72.65 -152.63 90.97
C SER A 398 -71.15 -152.42 91.26
N ASN A 399 -70.40 -151.71 90.41
CA ASN A 399 -68.94 -151.89 90.29
C ASN A 399 -68.05 -150.72 90.76
N LYS A 400 -68.52 -149.88 91.71
CA LYS A 400 -67.90 -148.59 92.05
C LYS A 400 -66.74 -148.65 93.09
N THR A 401 -65.99 -149.75 93.16
CA THR A 401 -65.21 -150.10 94.37
C THR A 401 -63.67 -150.15 94.24
N SER A 402 -63.09 -150.06 93.04
CA SER A 402 -61.65 -150.37 92.82
C SER A 402 -60.73 -149.16 92.55
N ILE A 403 -61.09 -147.96 93.00
CA ILE A 403 -60.34 -146.72 92.70
C ILE A 403 -59.16 -146.48 93.68
N GLN A 404 -59.01 -147.30 94.72
CA GLN A 404 -58.29 -146.92 95.95
C GLN A 404 -56.81 -147.35 96.05
N GLU A 405 -56.18 -147.86 94.98
CA GLU A 405 -54.89 -148.58 95.08
C GLU A 405 -53.68 -148.03 94.29
N ARG A 406 -53.78 -146.93 93.51
CA ARG A 406 -52.72 -146.57 92.53
C ARG A 406 -52.13 -145.16 92.57
N GLU A 407 -52.33 -144.43 93.66
CA GLU A 407 -51.74 -143.08 93.83
C GLU A 407 -50.22 -143.11 94.13
N GLU A 408 -49.65 -144.27 94.53
CA GLU A 408 -48.24 -144.39 94.97
C GLU A 408 -47.19 -144.23 93.87
N MET A 409 -47.46 -144.57 92.60
CA MET A 409 -46.43 -144.57 91.53
C MET A 409 -45.89 -143.17 91.16
N ILE A 410 -46.56 -142.09 91.56
CA ILE A 410 -46.24 -140.73 91.12
C ILE A 410 -44.94 -140.18 91.75
N GLN A 411 -44.44 -140.79 92.84
CA GLN A 411 -43.35 -140.22 93.63
C GLN A 411 -41.91 -140.58 93.17
N GLN A 412 -41.69 -141.46 92.18
CA GLN A 412 -40.33 -141.98 91.89
C GLN A 412 -39.57 -141.32 90.73
N GLU A 413 -40.18 -140.98 89.59
CA GLU A 413 -39.39 -140.57 88.40
C GLU A 413 -38.88 -139.11 88.47
N PHE A 414 -39.42 -138.28 89.39
CA PHE A 414 -39.12 -136.84 89.46
C PHE A 414 -37.66 -136.50 89.85
N GLU A 415 -36.93 -137.42 90.50
CA GLU A 415 -35.54 -137.17 90.91
C GLU A 415 -34.52 -137.28 89.74
N ARG A 416 -34.90 -137.89 88.60
CA ARG A 416 -33.91 -138.47 87.69
C ARG A 416 -33.22 -137.49 86.73
N GLN A 417 -33.94 -136.53 86.14
CA GLN A 417 -33.41 -135.72 85.03
C GLN A 417 -32.85 -134.33 85.39
N ILE A 418 -32.89 -133.93 86.66
CA ILE A 418 -32.27 -132.67 87.15
C ILE A 418 -30.76 -132.61 86.84
N ASN A 419 -30.10 -133.76 86.63
CA ASN A 419 -28.66 -133.84 86.37
C ASN A 419 -28.19 -133.44 84.96
N LEU A 420 -29.03 -133.48 83.92
CA LEU A 420 -28.55 -133.26 82.53
C LEU A 420 -28.42 -131.79 82.14
N VAL A 421 -29.17 -130.89 82.77
CA VAL A 421 -29.11 -129.42 82.59
C VAL A 421 -27.74 -128.83 82.94
N LYS A 422 -26.86 -129.63 83.57
CA LYS A 422 -25.51 -129.24 84.00
C LYS A 422 -24.43 -129.32 82.91
N LEU A 423 -24.74 -129.87 81.72
CA LEU A 423 -23.74 -130.22 80.70
C LEU A 423 -23.71 -129.24 79.51
N GLU A 424 -24.85 -128.93 78.91
CA GLU A 424 -24.88 -128.27 77.60
C GLU A 424 -24.78 -126.74 77.65
N SER A 425 -24.78 -126.15 78.85
CA SER A 425 -24.49 -124.72 79.07
C SER A 425 -23.07 -124.31 78.68
N GLU A 426 -22.13 -125.26 78.52
CA GLU A 426 -20.77 -124.98 78.06
C GLU A 426 -20.70 -124.65 76.55
N TYR A 427 -21.59 -125.23 75.73
CA TYR A 427 -21.58 -125.03 74.27
C TYR A 427 -21.93 -123.60 73.84
N ALA A 428 -22.61 -122.84 74.71
CA ALA A 428 -23.07 -121.48 74.42
C ALA A 428 -21.95 -120.40 74.45
N PHE A 429 -20.70 -120.77 74.74
CA PHE A 429 -19.60 -119.81 74.89
C PHE A 429 -18.64 -119.75 73.69
N GLU A 430 -18.37 -120.87 73.00
CA GLU A 430 -17.32 -120.91 71.95
C GLU A 430 -17.75 -120.29 70.61
N GLU A 431 -18.94 -120.58 70.09
CA GLU A 431 -19.32 -120.15 68.73
C GLU A 431 -19.46 -118.62 68.58
N ALA A 432 -19.76 -117.93 69.69
CA ALA A 432 -19.75 -116.46 69.74
C ALA A 432 -18.39 -115.86 69.35
N GLN A 433 -17.28 -116.58 69.54
CA GLN A 433 -15.93 -116.13 69.22
C GLN A 433 -15.63 -116.14 67.71
N ASN A 434 -16.28 -117.01 66.92
CA ASN A 434 -16.10 -117.06 65.46
C ASN A 434 -16.70 -115.83 64.75
N ILE A 435 -17.80 -115.30 65.28
CA ILE A 435 -18.53 -114.15 64.70
C ILE A 435 -17.67 -112.88 64.69
N GLU A 436 -16.69 -112.77 65.60
CA GLU A 436 -15.80 -111.61 65.68
C GLU A 436 -14.66 -111.67 64.64
N GLN A 437 -14.16 -112.86 64.29
CA GLN A 437 -13.01 -113.02 63.38
C GLN A 437 -13.34 -112.80 61.89
N GLU A 438 -14.51 -113.22 61.40
CA GLU A 438 -14.87 -112.96 59.98
C GLU A 438 -15.06 -111.47 59.67
N LYS A 439 -15.37 -110.66 60.68
CA LYS A 439 -15.63 -109.22 60.53
C LYS A 439 -14.38 -108.43 60.13
N GLU A 440 -13.20 -108.82 60.61
CA GLU A 440 -11.92 -108.25 60.15
C GLU A 440 -11.55 -108.70 58.72
N LYS A 441 -11.89 -109.94 58.37
CA LYS A 441 -11.61 -110.57 57.07
C LYS A 441 -12.26 -109.79 55.91
N ILE A 442 -13.50 -109.35 56.11
CA ILE A 442 -14.28 -108.52 55.17
C ILE A 442 -13.65 -107.11 55.02
N LEU A 443 -13.03 -106.57 56.06
CA LEU A 443 -12.38 -105.25 56.02
C LEU A 443 -11.14 -105.26 55.10
N LEU A 444 -10.38 -106.35 55.08
CA LEU A 444 -9.21 -106.52 54.22
C LEU A 444 -9.59 -106.75 52.75
N GLN A 445 -10.62 -107.54 52.45
CA GLN A 445 -11.06 -107.79 51.07
C GLN A 445 -11.51 -106.51 50.34
N ASN A 446 -12.22 -105.62 51.03
CA ASN A 446 -12.66 -104.34 50.46
C ASN A 446 -11.50 -103.40 50.09
N LYS A 447 -10.30 -103.60 50.65
CA LYS A 447 -9.10 -102.84 50.28
C LYS A 447 -8.52 -103.30 48.94
N ALA A 448 -8.41 -104.60 48.72
CA ALA A 448 -7.87 -105.19 47.48
C ALA A 448 -8.74 -104.88 46.24
N ILE A 449 -10.06 -104.85 46.39
CA ILE A 449 -11.00 -104.54 45.29
C ILE A 449 -10.77 -103.12 44.72
N ARG A 450 -10.37 -102.15 45.55
CA ARG A 450 -10.02 -100.79 45.08
C ARG A 450 -8.73 -100.75 44.26
N GLU A 451 -7.79 -101.65 44.52
CA GLU A 451 -6.54 -101.74 43.76
C GLU A 451 -6.77 -102.43 42.41
N GLN A 452 -7.65 -103.44 42.35
CA GLN A 452 -8.09 -104.03 41.07
C GLN A 452 -8.81 -103.00 40.17
N LEU A 453 -9.71 -102.19 40.73
CA LEU A 453 -10.42 -101.15 39.98
C LEU A 453 -9.47 -100.15 39.27
N ASN A 454 -8.36 -99.79 39.90
CA ASN A 454 -7.36 -98.91 39.28
C ASN A 454 -6.62 -99.58 38.10
N SER A 455 -6.36 -100.88 38.17
CA SER A 455 -5.81 -101.64 37.03
C SER A 455 -6.81 -101.84 35.87
N GLU A 456 -8.11 -101.74 36.15
CA GLU A 456 -9.16 -101.73 35.12
C GLU A 456 -9.17 -100.38 34.36
N ILE A 457 -8.88 -99.28 35.05
CA ILE A 457 -8.74 -97.95 34.42
C ILE A 457 -7.50 -97.90 33.51
N GLU A 458 -6.43 -98.62 33.83
CA GLU A 458 -5.29 -98.77 32.91
C GLU A 458 -5.61 -99.57 31.64
N LYS A 459 -6.75 -100.27 31.56
CA LYS A 459 -7.25 -100.83 30.29
C LYS A 459 -7.93 -99.77 29.42
N ASN A 460 -8.52 -98.72 30.02
CA ASN A 460 -9.11 -97.61 29.26
C ASN A 460 -8.06 -96.71 28.58
N LYS A 461 -6.80 -96.71 29.06
CA LYS A 461 -5.64 -96.11 28.33
C LYS A 461 -5.48 -96.64 26.90
N TYR A 462 -5.98 -97.84 26.59
CA TYR A 462 -5.92 -98.40 25.22
C TYR A 462 -7.01 -97.86 24.27
N LEU A 463 -7.97 -97.06 24.76
CA LEU A 463 -8.98 -96.37 23.94
C LEU A 463 -8.66 -94.89 23.67
N GLU A 464 -7.72 -94.29 24.41
CA GLU A 464 -7.19 -92.94 24.12
C GLU A 464 -6.32 -92.89 22.84
N PHE A 465 -5.94 -94.05 22.29
CA PHE A 465 -4.98 -94.17 21.19
C PHE A 465 -5.54 -93.89 19.78
N ALA A 466 -6.85 -93.61 19.64
CA ALA A 466 -7.52 -93.68 18.34
C ALA A 466 -7.87 -92.33 17.67
N LEU A 467 -7.93 -91.20 18.38
CA LEU A 467 -8.58 -89.99 17.81
C LEU A 467 -7.93 -88.61 18.03
N GLU A 468 -7.06 -88.34 19.02
CA GLU A 468 -6.58 -86.95 19.21
C GLU A 468 -5.17 -86.76 19.83
N SER A 469 -4.12 -87.31 19.21
CA SER A 469 -2.74 -86.84 19.49
C SER A 469 -1.71 -87.04 18.36
N TYR A 470 -1.56 -86.02 17.50
CA TYR A 470 -0.29 -85.51 16.90
C TYR A 470 -0.65 -84.40 15.89
N LYS A 471 -0.12 -83.17 15.93
CA LYS A 471 0.82 -82.54 16.88
C LYS A 471 0.65 -81.00 16.84
N LYS A 472 1.12 -80.26 17.86
CA LYS A 472 1.00 -78.79 17.96
C LYS A 472 2.27 -78.15 18.56
N GLU A 473 3.04 -77.43 17.75
CA GLU A 473 4.21 -76.55 18.07
C GLU A 473 4.48 -75.67 16.81
N LYS A 474 5.03 -74.43 16.81
CA LYS A 474 5.45 -73.49 17.87
C LYS A 474 5.67 -72.04 17.31
N ASP A 475 5.71 -71.06 18.22
CA ASP A 475 6.45 -69.77 18.25
C ASP A 475 6.35 -68.63 17.18
N GLU A 476 5.84 -67.46 17.65
CA GLU A 476 6.44 -66.09 17.74
C GLU A 476 6.74 -65.09 16.54
N ILE A 477 5.96 -63.97 16.52
CA ILE A 477 6.32 -62.52 16.25
C ILE A 477 6.77 -62.20 14.76
N THR A 478 7.11 -61.02 14.18
CA THR A 478 7.49 -59.62 14.59
C THR A 478 7.29 -58.48 13.53
N GLN A 479 6.65 -57.36 13.94
CA GLN A 479 6.83 -55.92 13.53
C GLN A 479 6.60 -55.34 12.10
N GLU A 480 6.67 -54.00 12.03
CA GLU A 480 6.24 -53.03 10.98
C GLU A 480 7.39 -52.52 10.07
N LEU A 481 7.08 -51.71 9.03
CA LEU A 481 8.07 -50.83 8.37
C LEU A 481 7.46 -49.55 7.71
N THR A 482 8.32 -48.55 7.44
CA THR A 482 8.01 -47.18 6.97
C THR A 482 8.79 -46.82 5.69
N ILE A 483 8.69 -45.59 5.14
CA ILE A 483 9.63 -45.03 4.14
C ILE A 483 9.63 -43.47 4.08
N ASN A 484 10.79 -42.85 3.80
CA ASN A 484 11.03 -41.39 3.65
C ASN A 484 12.38 -41.11 2.90
N ASN A 485 12.69 -39.89 2.40
CA ASN A 485 13.95 -39.45 1.71
C ASN A 485 13.89 -37.93 1.29
N ASN A 486 14.87 -37.12 0.80
CA ASN A 486 16.35 -37.04 0.57
C ASN A 486 16.69 -35.50 0.44
N SER A 487 17.87 -34.84 0.46
CA SER A 487 19.34 -35.09 0.34
C SER A 487 19.93 -35.24 -1.11
N ASN A 488 21.05 -34.58 -1.54
CA ASN A 488 21.88 -33.52 -0.90
C ASN A 488 22.80 -32.66 -1.85
N TYR A 489 23.58 -31.72 -1.25
CA TYR A 489 24.66 -30.76 -1.67
C TYR A 489 25.84 -31.18 -2.60
N PRO A 490 26.77 -30.29 -3.07
CA PRO A 490 26.90 -28.79 -3.10
C PRO A 490 27.34 -28.24 -4.52
N SER A 491 28.21 -27.24 -4.84
CA SER A 491 29.05 -26.19 -4.17
C SER A 491 29.53 -24.99 -5.08
N ILE A 492 28.72 -23.96 -5.36
CA ILE A 492 29.16 -22.52 -5.38
C ILE A 492 27.95 -21.72 -4.87
N PRO A 493 28.05 -20.94 -3.76
CA PRO A 493 26.85 -20.36 -3.15
C PRO A 493 26.29 -19.16 -3.94
N THR A 494 25.11 -19.32 -4.53
CA THR A 494 24.29 -18.20 -5.03
C THR A 494 23.70 -17.34 -3.90
N SER A 495 23.83 -17.76 -2.64
CA SER A 495 23.25 -17.12 -1.45
C SER A 495 23.80 -15.71 -1.13
N TYR A 496 24.96 -15.33 -1.65
CA TYR A 496 25.54 -14.00 -1.42
C TYR A 496 25.10 -12.95 -2.45
N LEU A 497 24.64 -13.38 -3.64
CA LEU A 497 24.03 -12.51 -4.64
C LEU A 497 22.55 -12.28 -4.29
N THR A 498 22.32 -11.50 -3.24
CA THR A 498 20.97 -11.02 -2.88
C THR A 498 20.36 -10.18 -4.01
N ASN A 499 19.03 -10.10 -4.03
CA ASN A 499 18.28 -9.56 -5.17
C ASN A 499 18.56 -8.05 -5.41
N ILE A 500 19.47 -7.75 -6.33
CA ILE A 500 19.85 -6.38 -6.67
C ILE A 500 19.00 -5.89 -7.85
N SER A 501 18.27 -4.80 -7.65
CA SER A 501 17.50 -4.17 -8.72
C SER A 501 18.41 -3.66 -9.84
N SER A 502 17.94 -3.80 -11.09
CA SER A 502 18.70 -3.42 -12.30
C SER A 502 19.25 -1.98 -12.22
N ARG A 503 18.50 -1.08 -11.57
CA ARG A 503 18.87 0.33 -11.35
C ARG A 503 19.99 0.54 -10.32
N LYS A 504 20.15 -0.35 -9.32
CA LYS A 504 21.31 -0.35 -8.42
C LYS A 504 22.55 -0.86 -9.14
N ALA A 505 22.46 -1.98 -9.86
CA ALA A 505 23.58 -2.53 -10.62
C ALA A 505 24.14 -1.52 -11.65
N ILE A 506 23.27 -0.84 -12.41
CA ILE A 506 23.67 0.22 -13.34
C ILE A 506 24.42 1.36 -12.64
N LYS A 507 24.01 1.75 -11.41
CA LYS A 507 24.73 2.76 -10.63
C LYS A 507 26.10 2.29 -10.14
N ALA A 508 26.22 1.02 -9.73
CA ALA A 508 27.51 0.46 -9.31
C ALA A 508 28.51 0.44 -10.46
N PHE A 509 28.10 -0.04 -11.64
CA PHE A 509 28.94 0.03 -12.84
C PHE A 509 29.28 1.49 -13.23
N GLN A 510 28.38 2.45 -13.02
CA GLN A 510 28.69 3.88 -13.23
C GLN A 510 29.75 4.42 -12.24
N LYS A 511 29.71 4.05 -10.95
CA LYS A 511 30.80 4.40 -10.00
C LYS A 511 32.12 3.75 -10.40
N LEU A 512 32.08 2.51 -10.89
CA LEU A 512 33.22 1.75 -11.44
C LEU A 512 33.70 2.26 -12.82
N GLY A 513 33.22 3.41 -13.30
CA GLY A 513 33.71 4.09 -14.50
C GLY A 513 33.12 3.58 -15.82
N PHE A 514 31.95 2.94 -15.81
CA PHE A 514 31.20 2.65 -17.04
C PHE A 514 30.19 3.77 -17.33
N GLU A 515 30.42 4.54 -18.39
CA GLU A 515 29.53 5.62 -18.84
C GLU A 515 28.28 5.07 -19.56
N LYS A 516 27.25 5.91 -19.73
CA LYS A 516 26.04 5.54 -20.47
C LYS A 516 26.23 5.77 -21.97
N ASP A 517 26.17 4.68 -22.74
CA ASP A 517 26.16 4.73 -24.21
C ASP A 517 24.74 4.91 -24.75
N ARG A 518 23.85 3.91 -24.59
CA ARG A 518 22.47 3.95 -25.13
C ARG A 518 21.48 3.09 -24.35
N HIS A 519 20.20 3.18 -24.70
CA HIS A 519 19.10 2.47 -24.03
C HIS A 519 18.01 2.11 -25.04
N ASN A 520 17.78 0.81 -25.25
CA ASN A 520 16.90 0.28 -26.29
C ASN A 520 15.88 -0.68 -25.65
N GLY A 521 14.62 -0.27 -25.55
CA GLY A 521 13.58 -1.05 -24.85
C GLY A 521 14.01 -1.35 -23.41
N ASP A 522 13.85 -2.60 -22.98
CA ASP A 522 14.20 -3.08 -21.64
C ASP A 522 15.69 -3.40 -21.47
N HIS A 523 16.59 -2.72 -22.19
CA HIS A 523 18.04 -2.97 -22.14
C HIS A 523 18.85 -1.67 -22.10
N PHE A 524 19.75 -1.57 -21.11
CA PHE A 524 20.58 -0.41 -20.82
C PHE A 524 22.05 -0.74 -21.12
N ILE A 525 22.68 0.01 -22.03
CA ILE A 525 24.03 -0.26 -22.49
C ILE A 525 25.00 0.76 -21.87
N LEU A 526 25.99 0.24 -21.16
CA LEU A 526 27.08 1.00 -20.55
C LEU A 526 28.42 0.69 -21.25
N LYS A 527 29.36 1.62 -21.22
CA LYS A 527 30.64 1.54 -21.94
C LYS A 527 31.77 2.14 -21.09
N LYS A 528 32.92 1.46 -21.00
CA LYS A 528 34.09 1.94 -20.21
C LYS A 528 35.31 2.28 -21.07
N THR A 529 35.46 1.62 -22.22
CA THR A 529 36.46 1.93 -23.25
C THR A 529 35.83 1.65 -24.63
N GLU A 530 36.53 1.98 -25.73
CA GLU A 530 35.94 1.83 -27.07
C GLU A 530 35.44 0.43 -27.40
N THR A 531 36.12 -0.61 -26.90
CA THR A 531 35.82 -2.02 -27.12
C THR A 531 35.01 -2.70 -26.00
N ASN A 532 34.89 -2.08 -24.82
CA ASN A 532 34.30 -2.73 -23.65
C ASN A 532 32.90 -2.14 -23.30
N THR A 533 31.86 -2.83 -23.77
CA THR A 533 30.44 -2.48 -23.61
C THR A 533 29.67 -3.60 -22.93
N ILE A 534 28.82 -3.27 -21.95
CA ILE A 534 27.93 -4.20 -21.27
C ILE A 534 26.46 -3.85 -21.48
N THR A 535 25.61 -4.87 -21.52
CA THR A 535 24.16 -4.72 -21.64
C THR A 535 23.50 -5.23 -20.37
N VAL A 536 22.92 -4.33 -19.58
CA VAL A 536 22.15 -4.67 -18.37
C VAL A 536 20.67 -4.67 -18.74
N PRO A 537 19.94 -5.80 -18.65
CA PRO A 537 18.50 -5.80 -18.84
C PRO A 537 17.80 -5.04 -17.71
N ILE A 538 16.69 -4.38 -18.02
CA ILE A 538 15.78 -3.73 -17.07
C ILE A 538 14.35 -4.26 -17.35
N PRO A 539 13.98 -5.47 -16.92
CA PRO A 539 12.66 -6.06 -17.20
C PRO A 539 11.49 -5.20 -16.67
N HIS A 540 11.74 -4.46 -15.59
CA HIS A 540 10.96 -3.32 -15.16
C HIS A 540 11.84 -2.45 -14.24
N PRO A 541 11.71 -1.11 -14.17
CA PRO A 541 12.53 -0.25 -13.29
C PRO A 541 12.43 -0.48 -11.77
N ARG A 542 11.65 -1.49 -11.32
CA ARG A 542 11.59 -1.98 -9.92
C ARG A 542 11.94 -3.47 -9.78
N GLN A 543 12.18 -4.19 -10.88
CA GLN A 543 12.42 -5.62 -10.85
C GLN A 543 13.91 -5.93 -10.62
N GLU A 544 14.13 -7.07 -9.97
CA GLU A 544 15.43 -7.54 -9.49
C GLU A 544 16.14 -8.35 -10.58
N LEU A 545 17.46 -8.16 -10.72
CA LEU A 545 18.25 -8.96 -11.65
C LEU A 545 18.36 -10.38 -11.12
N ASN A 546 18.18 -11.37 -12.01
CA ASN A 546 18.49 -12.76 -11.69
C ASN A 546 20.00 -12.85 -11.29
N PRO A 547 20.34 -13.46 -10.14
CA PRO A 547 21.73 -13.63 -9.70
C PRO A 547 22.66 -14.25 -10.75
N LEU A 548 22.16 -15.15 -11.60
CA LEU A 548 22.92 -15.73 -12.71
C LEU A 548 23.25 -14.70 -13.80
N THR A 549 22.31 -13.82 -14.15
CA THR A 549 22.54 -12.72 -15.09
C THR A 549 23.56 -11.73 -14.54
N LEU A 550 23.45 -11.38 -13.25
CA LEU A 550 24.41 -10.47 -12.60
C LEU A 550 25.81 -11.08 -12.51
N LYS A 551 25.92 -12.37 -12.15
CA LYS A 551 27.19 -13.13 -12.18
C LYS A 551 27.83 -13.12 -13.57
N ASN A 552 27.04 -13.34 -14.62
CA ASN A 552 27.54 -13.34 -15.99
C ASN A 552 28.03 -11.95 -16.44
N ILE A 553 27.39 -10.86 -16.00
CA ILE A 553 27.84 -9.49 -16.29
C ILE A 553 29.18 -9.21 -15.58
N LEU A 554 29.36 -9.61 -14.32
CA LEU A 554 30.62 -9.44 -13.59
C LEU A 554 31.80 -10.19 -14.21
N ILE A 555 31.53 -11.40 -14.74
CA ILE A 555 32.51 -12.17 -15.52
C ILE A 555 32.87 -11.43 -16.82
N GLN A 556 31.88 -10.85 -17.52
CA GLN A 556 32.10 -10.08 -18.76
C GLN A 556 32.85 -8.76 -18.52
N THR A 557 32.65 -8.09 -17.38
CA THR A 557 33.42 -6.88 -17.02
C THR A 557 34.80 -7.16 -16.45
N ASN A 558 35.13 -8.43 -16.17
CA ASN A 558 36.31 -8.84 -15.40
C ASN A 558 36.43 -8.04 -14.08
N THR A 559 35.35 -8.03 -13.29
CA THR A 559 35.24 -7.28 -12.02
C THR A 559 34.97 -8.25 -10.88
N CYS A 560 35.64 -8.07 -9.74
CA CYS A 560 35.42 -8.94 -8.59
C CYS A 560 34.04 -8.69 -7.97
N LEU A 561 33.51 -9.67 -7.23
CA LEU A 561 32.19 -9.54 -6.60
C LEU A 561 32.22 -8.44 -5.52
N GLU A 562 33.32 -8.39 -4.78
CA GLU A 562 33.61 -7.47 -3.68
C GLU A 562 33.66 -6.02 -4.20
N ASP A 563 34.46 -5.76 -5.25
CA ASP A 563 34.55 -4.45 -5.93
C ASP A 563 33.18 -3.90 -6.34
N PHE A 564 32.28 -4.80 -6.78
CA PHE A 564 30.94 -4.44 -7.21
C PHE A 564 30.00 -4.19 -6.03
N LEU A 565 30.07 -4.99 -4.96
CA LEU A 565 29.25 -4.81 -3.76
C LEU A 565 29.58 -3.49 -3.05
N ASP A 566 30.87 -3.14 -2.94
CA ASP A 566 31.33 -1.86 -2.37
C ASP A 566 30.84 -0.63 -3.17
N ASN A 567 30.40 -0.84 -4.40
CA ASN A 567 29.93 0.22 -5.30
C ASN A 567 28.40 0.33 -5.46
N LEU A 568 27.56 -0.41 -4.72
CA LEU A 568 26.09 -0.37 -4.81
C LEU A 568 25.36 0.88 -4.25
#